data_AF-D8Q4V3-F1
#
_entry.id   AF-D8Q4V3-F1
#
_cell.length_a   1.000
_cell.length_b   1.000
_cell.length_c   1.000
_cell.angle_alpha   90.00
_cell.angle_beta   90.00
_cell.angle_gamma   90.00
#
_symmetry.space_group_name_H-M   'P 1'
#
loop_
_entity.id
_entity.type
_entity.pdbx_description
1 polymer ?
#
loop_
_entity_poly.entity_id
_entity_poly.type
_entity_poly.pdbx_seq_one_letter_code
_entity_poly.pdbx_strand_id
1 'polypeptide(L)'
;MAPVPVNYDFGKAAAIVAAVAARRSNVEGHHVLGVYKKDCDLHDVMDVASNGNNLKFATDLANEGAEMQYEVTGVLWAKDLPPPSTVRINYGSRPDSTTLRFMKQSVTLVAMQSHVFEEGAKELERLRNFFARTVGVNVAIFNAAKTLHGSTMDIATRMFTSSKDAPEEEHISLSADIDPDGVLRLLLESEPGFVHCMDNHVDYLRVASESSSGKPIYMPCRPARFREGDIVTCTFALALVPRKGRGNGYTMIKVLRQLALEHEMPTQDGVASDHFNGSPPRPSLKRPRKIKALKDDKKSIRRAERDRDRAITNERRAREEVKRLLTANKDLSTKNRELQVKNAKLKDVLKGIEETARVAHAAKEA
;
A
#
# COMPACT_ATOMS: atom_id res chain seq x y z
N MET A 1 -23.80 9.05 -18.08
CA MET A 1 -23.84 10.39 -17.47
C MET A 1 -22.50 10.58 -16.76
N ALA A 2 -21.83 11.72 -16.93
CA ALA A 2 -20.52 11.93 -16.32
C ALA A 2 -20.66 11.98 -14.78
N PRO A 3 -19.72 11.39 -14.02
CA PRO A 3 -19.75 11.36 -12.55
C PRO A 3 -19.34 12.70 -11.91
N VAL A 4 -19.44 13.80 -12.65
CA VAL A 4 -19.02 15.14 -12.22
C VAL A 4 -20.24 16.06 -12.04
N PRO A 5 -20.13 17.13 -11.23
CA PRO A 5 -21.20 18.10 -11.06
C PRO A 5 -21.68 18.73 -12.39
N VAL A 6 -22.92 19.22 -12.40
CA VAL A 6 -23.53 19.84 -13.60
C VAL A 6 -22.77 21.10 -14.05
N ASN A 7 -22.18 21.83 -13.10
CA ASN A 7 -21.40 23.04 -13.34
C ASN A 7 -19.88 22.76 -13.50
N TYR A 8 -19.50 21.50 -13.72
CA TYR A 8 -18.10 21.13 -13.93
C TYR A 8 -17.55 21.77 -15.20
N ASP A 9 -16.43 22.48 -15.08
CA ASP A 9 -15.80 23.16 -16.21
C ASP A 9 -14.71 22.27 -16.82
N PHE A 10 -15.10 21.54 -17.85
CA PHE A 10 -14.19 20.67 -18.60
C PHE A 10 -13.06 21.42 -19.31
N GLY A 11 -13.26 22.68 -19.72
CA GLY A 11 -12.24 23.50 -20.36
C GLY A 11 -11.19 23.97 -19.38
N LYS A 12 -11.63 24.48 -18.22
CA LYS A 12 -10.76 24.82 -17.08
C LYS A 12 -10.01 23.61 -16.56
N ALA A 13 -10.67 22.45 -16.46
CA ALA A 13 -10.04 21.21 -16.04
C ALA A 13 -8.92 20.78 -17.02
N ALA A 14 -9.18 20.82 -18.32
CA ALA A 14 -8.16 20.51 -19.33
C ALA A 14 -6.95 21.45 -19.26
N ALA A 15 -7.17 22.75 -19.06
CA ALA A 15 -6.10 23.74 -18.92
C ALA A 15 -5.24 23.47 -17.66
N ILE A 16 -5.86 23.15 -16.53
CA ILE A 16 -5.14 22.82 -15.29
C ILE A 16 -4.35 21.52 -15.44
N VAL A 17 -4.95 20.47 -16.02
CA VAL A 17 -4.26 19.20 -16.30
C VAL A 17 -3.00 19.44 -17.15
N ALA A 18 -3.12 20.21 -18.23
CA ALA A 18 -1.99 20.55 -19.08
C ALA A 18 -0.90 21.34 -18.33
N ALA A 19 -1.29 22.32 -17.50
CA ALA A 19 -0.35 23.12 -16.72
C ALA A 19 0.40 22.29 -15.67
N VAL A 20 -0.28 21.37 -14.98
CA VAL A 20 0.33 20.48 -13.99
C VAL A 20 1.28 19.49 -14.70
N ALA A 21 0.85 18.88 -15.80
CA ALA A 21 1.67 17.94 -16.56
C ALA A 21 2.96 18.61 -17.08
N ALA A 22 2.85 19.82 -17.64
CA ALA A 22 4.01 20.59 -18.12
C ALA A 22 4.96 21.02 -16.99
N ARG A 23 4.43 21.31 -15.80
CA ARG A 23 5.26 21.61 -14.63
C ARG A 23 6.09 20.39 -14.21
N ARG A 24 5.47 19.21 -14.21
CA ARG A 24 6.13 17.96 -13.81
C ARG A 24 7.20 17.52 -14.80
N SER A 25 6.93 17.64 -16.10
CA SER A 25 7.93 17.33 -17.14
C SER A 25 9.21 18.15 -17.02
N ASN A 26 9.13 19.35 -16.43
CA ASN A 26 10.29 20.24 -16.23
C ASN A 26 11.06 19.98 -14.93
N VAL A 27 10.43 19.31 -13.95
CA VAL A 27 10.99 19.11 -12.61
C VAL A 27 11.61 17.72 -12.45
N GLU A 28 11.06 16.71 -13.11
CA GLU A 28 11.49 15.32 -12.94
C GLU A 28 12.42 14.84 -14.06
N GLY A 29 13.53 14.23 -13.65
CA GLY A 29 14.36 13.44 -14.55
C GLY A 29 13.58 12.20 -14.98
N HIS A 30 12.96 12.25 -16.17
CA HIS A 30 12.56 11.09 -16.97
C HIS A 30 11.41 10.16 -16.52
N HIS A 31 10.73 10.37 -15.38
CA HIS A 31 9.69 9.41 -14.91
C HIS A 31 8.23 9.79 -15.20
N VAL A 32 7.98 10.87 -15.97
CA VAL A 32 6.62 11.27 -16.34
C VAL A 32 6.19 10.55 -17.63
N LEU A 33 4.98 10.00 -17.63
CA LEU A 33 4.44 9.28 -18.80
C LEU A 33 4.32 10.24 -20.00
N GLY A 34 4.84 9.81 -21.17
CA GLY A 34 4.93 10.64 -22.38
C GLY A 34 6.17 11.55 -22.47
N VAL A 35 6.94 11.68 -21.37
CA VAL A 35 8.20 12.46 -21.33
C VAL A 35 9.43 11.56 -21.50
N TYR A 36 9.28 10.25 -21.33
CA TYR A 36 10.32 9.27 -21.68
C TYR A 36 10.78 9.54 -23.12
N LYS A 37 12.06 9.91 -23.29
CA LYS A 37 12.58 10.33 -24.60
C LYS A 37 12.34 9.20 -25.60
N LYS A 38 11.79 9.52 -26.77
CA LYS A 38 11.66 8.55 -27.89
C LYS A 38 13.02 7.95 -28.29
N ASP A 39 14.10 8.64 -27.94
CA ASP A 39 15.47 8.34 -28.37
C ASP A 39 16.32 7.55 -27.34
N CYS A 40 15.79 7.18 -26.17
CA CYS A 40 16.53 6.31 -25.24
C CYS A 40 16.18 4.83 -25.46
N ASP A 41 17.16 3.92 -25.48
CA ASP A 41 16.84 2.50 -25.43
C ASP A 41 16.35 2.15 -24.02
N LEU A 42 15.20 1.47 -23.92
CA LEU A 42 14.65 1.07 -22.63
C LEU A 42 15.55 0.04 -21.93
N HIS A 43 16.34 -0.74 -22.69
CA HIS A 43 17.31 -1.69 -22.12
C HIS A 43 18.50 -1.01 -21.40
N ASP A 44 18.76 0.27 -21.68
CA ASP A 44 19.87 1.01 -21.06
C ASP A 44 19.49 1.57 -19.68
N VAL A 45 18.18 1.67 -19.40
CA VAL A 45 17.65 2.36 -18.22
C VAL A 45 16.75 1.50 -17.36
N MET A 46 16.28 0.36 -17.87
CA MET A 46 15.29 -0.47 -17.19
C MET A 46 15.61 -1.96 -17.33
N ASP A 47 15.32 -2.69 -16.26
CA ASP A 47 15.32 -4.16 -16.24
C ASP A 47 13.97 -4.70 -15.73
N VAL A 48 13.81 -6.02 -15.74
CA VAL A 48 12.61 -6.72 -15.29
C VAL A 48 12.95 -7.70 -14.17
N ALA A 49 12.75 -7.28 -12.93
CA ALA A 49 12.95 -8.12 -11.76
C ALA A 49 11.68 -8.91 -11.38
N SER A 50 11.85 -10.04 -10.69
CA SER A 50 10.74 -10.85 -10.14
C SER A 50 10.71 -10.70 -8.63
N ASN A 51 9.55 -10.41 -8.04
CA ASN A 51 9.42 -10.26 -6.57
C ASN A 51 9.18 -11.59 -5.83
N GLY A 52 9.62 -12.72 -6.40
CA GLY A 52 9.34 -14.07 -5.87
C GLY A 52 7.90 -14.60 -6.10
N ASN A 53 6.91 -13.74 -6.32
CA ASN A 53 5.48 -14.14 -6.37
C ASN A 53 4.89 -14.26 -7.79
N ASN A 54 5.73 -14.65 -8.76
CA ASN A 54 5.43 -14.67 -10.20
C ASN A 54 5.04 -13.30 -10.80
N LEU A 55 5.04 -12.23 -10.00
CA LEU A 55 4.93 -10.86 -10.48
C LEU A 55 6.31 -10.39 -10.93
N LYS A 56 6.35 -9.70 -12.06
CA LYS A 56 7.56 -9.08 -12.57
C LYS A 56 7.36 -7.57 -12.67
N PHE A 57 8.31 -6.80 -12.20
CA PHE A 57 8.23 -5.34 -12.17
C PHE A 57 9.29 -4.74 -13.08
N ALA A 58 9.00 -3.58 -13.64
CA ALA A 58 10.05 -2.72 -14.18
C ALA A 58 10.91 -2.19 -13.03
N THR A 59 12.23 -2.28 -13.18
CA THR A 59 13.20 -1.76 -12.22
C THR A 59 14.15 -0.79 -12.89
N ASP A 60 14.48 0.30 -12.20
CA ASP A 60 15.40 1.33 -12.66
C ASP A 60 16.85 0.87 -12.48
N LEU A 61 17.60 0.82 -13.59
CA LEU A 61 19.02 0.45 -13.57
C LEU A 61 19.91 1.51 -12.92
N ALA A 62 19.51 2.78 -12.97
CA ALA A 62 20.26 3.87 -12.35
C ALA A 62 20.11 3.90 -10.82
N ASN A 63 19.00 3.35 -10.31
CA ASN A 63 18.65 3.40 -8.89
C ASN A 63 18.71 2.01 -8.24
N GLU A 64 19.83 1.30 -8.42
CA GLU A 64 20.12 0.01 -7.77
C GLU A 64 19.02 -1.07 -7.97
N GLY A 65 18.28 -1.02 -9.08
CA GLY A 65 17.18 -1.96 -9.34
C GLY A 65 15.91 -1.66 -8.53
N ALA A 66 15.77 -0.44 -8.00
CA ALA A 66 14.54 0.03 -7.38
C ALA A 66 13.36 -0.04 -8.36
N GLU A 67 12.15 -0.15 -7.84
CA GLU A 67 10.93 -0.18 -8.65
C GLU A 67 10.82 1.09 -9.50
N MET A 68 10.63 0.90 -10.81
CA MET A 68 10.45 2.02 -11.75
C MET A 68 9.06 2.61 -11.57
N GLN A 69 9.00 3.90 -11.25
CA GLN A 69 7.76 4.64 -11.04
C GLN A 69 7.47 5.57 -12.22
N TYR A 70 6.18 5.74 -12.48
CA TYR A 70 5.66 6.58 -13.55
C TYR A 70 4.61 7.53 -13.00
N GLU A 71 4.61 8.77 -13.49
CA GLU A 71 3.60 9.76 -13.12
C GLU A 71 2.62 10.06 -14.25
N VAL A 72 1.36 10.28 -13.89
CA VAL A 72 0.30 10.72 -14.81
C VAL A 72 -0.71 11.64 -14.10
N THR A 73 -1.01 12.78 -14.72
CA THR A 73 -1.99 13.75 -14.22
C THR A 73 -3.29 13.69 -15.02
N GLY A 74 -4.43 13.62 -14.35
CA GLY A 74 -5.73 13.64 -14.99
C GLY A 74 -6.88 13.97 -14.05
N VAL A 75 -8.09 14.03 -14.61
CA VAL A 75 -9.33 14.16 -13.84
C VAL A 75 -9.71 12.80 -13.26
N LEU A 76 -9.96 12.75 -11.95
CA LEU A 76 -10.44 11.57 -11.25
C LEU A 76 -11.88 11.29 -11.68
N TRP A 77 -12.07 10.29 -12.54
CA TRP A 77 -13.36 9.96 -13.13
C TRP A 77 -14.14 8.95 -12.28
N ALA A 78 -13.47 7.96 -11.75
CA ALA A 78 -14.06 7.00 -10.82
C ALA A 78 -13.02 6.61 -9.77
N LYS A 79 -13.49 6.23 -8.58
CA LYS A 79 -12.60 5.82 -7.50
C LYS A 79 -13.22 4.73 -6.61
N ASP A 80 -12.36 3.86 -6.14
CA ASP A 80 -12.61 2.92 -5.06
C ASP A 80 -11.44 3.07 -4.08
N LEU A 81 -11.59 3.98 -3.11
CA LEU A 81 -10.54 4.36 -2.16
C LEU A 81 -11.05 4.14 -0.73
N PRO A 82 -10.16 3.86 0.23
CA PRO A 82 -10.56 3.68 1.61
C PRO A 82 -11.04 4.97 2.29
N PRO A 83 -11.84 4.87 3.37
CA PRO A 83 -12.52 3.67 3.80
C PRO A 83 -13.59 3.26 2.76
N PRO A 84 -13.67 1.98 2.38
CA PRO A 84 -14.65 1.54 1.40
C PRO A 84 -16.06 1.75 1.96
N SER A 85 -16.85 2.58 1.28
CA SER A 85 -18.23 2.91 1.68
C SER A 85 -19.18 1.70 1.68
N THR A 86 -18.75 0.59 1.08
CA THR A 86 -19.53 -0.59 0.75
C THR A 86 -19.09 -1.86 1.45
N VAL A 87 -18.12 -1.81 2.38
CA VAL A 87 -17.81 -2.98 3.22
C VAL A 87 -18.95 -3.20 4.20
N ARG A 88 -19.99 -3.88 3.71
CA ARG A 88 -21.07 -4.42 4.50
C ARG A 88 -20.54 -5.70 5.12
N ILE A 89 -20.01 -5.59 6.34
CA ILE A 89 -19.91 -6.77 7.19
C ILE A 89 -21.35 -7.17 7.50
N ASN A 90 -21.87 -8.17 6.80
CA ASN A 90 -23.08 -8.84 7.26
C ASN A 90 -22.71 -9.54 8.58
N TYR A 91 -23.09 -8.93 9.70
CA TYR A 91 -22.96 -9.52 11.04
C TYR A 91 -23.76 -10.83 11.10
N GLY A 92 -23.14 -11.94 10.66
CA GLY A 92 -23.77 -13.25 10.52
C GLY A 92 -23.15 -14.12 9.42
N SER A 93 -22.52 -13.52 8.41
CA SER A 93 -21.75 -14.24 7.38
C SER A 93 -20.29 -13.86 7.53
N ARG A 94 -19.41 -14.85 7.74
CA ARG A 94 -17.96 -14.59 7.70
C ARG A 94 -17.64 -13.97 6.32
N PRO A 95 -16.89 -12.87 6.28
CA PRO A 95 -16.34 -12.37 5.03
C PRO A 95 -15.57 -13.51 4.38
N ASP A 96 -15.84 -13.81 3.12
CA ASP A 96 -15.15 -14.90 2.46
C ASP A 96 -13.77 -14.45 2.00
N SER A 97 -12.82 -15.40 1.97
CA SER A 97 -11.47 -15.18 1.42
C SER A 97 -11.48 -14.58 -0.01
N THR A 98 -12.58 -14.74 -0.76
CA THR A 98 -12.82 -14.12 -2.06
C THR A 98 -12.88 -12.61 -1.96
N THR A 99 -13.61 -12.06 -0.97
CA THR A 99 -13.76 -10.62 -0.77
C THR A 99 -12.41 -9.95 -0.54
N LEU A 100 -11.56 -10.50 0.35
CA LEU A 100 -10.23 -9.95 0.61
C LEU A 100 -9.31 -10.04 -0.61
N ARG A 101 -9.37 -11.16 -1.35
CA ARG A 101 -8.54 -11.40 -2.55
C ARG A 101 -8.73 -10.37 -3.65
N PHE A 102 -9.96 -9.86 -3.81
CA PHE A 102 -10.30 -8.91 -4.87
C PHE A 102 -10.43 -7.47 -4.37
N MET A 103 -10.25 -7.23 -3.07
CA MET A 103 -10.27 -5.88 -2.52
C MET A 103 -9.05 -5.10 -3.01
N LYS A 104 -9.32 -3.92 -3.58
CA LYS A 104 -8.31 -3.05 -4.18
C LYS A 104 -8.65 -1.60 -3.93
N GLN A 105 -7.62 -0.76 -3.98
CA GLN A 105 -7.70 0.68 -4.08
C GLN A 105 -7.52 0.99 -5.55
N SER A 106 -8.47 1.68 -6.18
CA SER A 106 -8.37 1.97 -7.61
C SER A 106 -8.91 3.33 -7.98
N VAL A 107 -8.32 3.89 -9.03
CA VAL A 107 -8.74 5.15 -9.63
C VAL A 107 -8.81 4.97 -11.14
N THR A 108 -9.78 5.64 -11.75
CA THR A 108 -9.89 5.80 -13.19
C THR A 108 -9.66 7.27 -13.50
N LEU A 109 -8.62 7.56 -14.28
CA LEU A 109 -8.34 8.92 -14.74
C LEU A 109 -8.88 9.17 -16.14
N VAL A 110 -9.27 10.40 -16.42
CA VAL A 110 -9.59 10.92 -17.75
C VAL A 110 -8.72 12.13 -18.06
N ALA A 111 -8.09 12.12 -19.24
CA ALA A 111 -7.12 13.12 -19.65
C ALA A 111 -7.72 14.43 -20.17
N MET A 112 -9.04 14.48 -20.37
CA MET A 112 -9.72 15.62 -20.98
C MET A 112 -9.14 15.99 -22.36
N GLN A 113 -8.90 14.99 -23.21
CA GLN A 113 -8.27 15.15 -24.54
C GLN A 113 -6.86 15.77 -24.53
N SER A 114 -6.16 15.73 -23.39
CA SER A 114 -4.75 16.16 -23.31
C SER A 114 -3.83 15.22 -24.12
N HIS A 115 -2.91 15.81 -24.88
CA HIS A 115 -1.89 15.10 -25.66
C HIS A 115 -1.03 14.16 -24.80
N VAL A 116 -0.85 14.48 -23.51
CA VAL A 116 -0.03 13.72 -22.56
C VAL A 116 -0.51 12.28 -22.41
N PHE A 117 -1.82 12.03 -22.42
CA PHE A 117 -2.34 10.66 -22.34
C PHE A 117 -2.24 9.90 -23.65
N GLU A 118 -2.34 10.57 -24.79
CA GLU A 118 -2.18 9.91 -26.09
C GLU A 118 -0.73 9.49 -26.30
N GLU A 119 0.21 10.36 -25.93
CA GLU A 119 1.64 10.03 -25.90
C GLU A 119 1.95 8.98 -24.85
N GLY A 120 1.36 9.10 -23.66
CA GLY A 120 1.51 8.10 -22.61
C GLY A 120 0.95 6.72 -22.98
N ALA A 121 -0.15 6.66 -23.74
CA ALA A 121 -0.67 5.39 -24.26
C ALA A 121 0.28 4.76 -25.28
N LYS A 122 0.91 5.56 -26.16
CA LYS A 122 1.96 5.08 -27.07
C LYS A 122 3.18 4.58 -26.29
N GLU A 123 3.55 5.27 -25.21
CA GLU A 123 4.66 4.85 -24.36
C GLU A 123 4.34 3.56 -23.60
N LEU A 124 3.10 3.38 -23.11
CA LEU A 124 2.67 2.11 -22.52
C LEU A 124 2.76 0.95 -23.53
N GLU A 125 2.44 1.19 -24.80
CA GLU A 125 2.63 0.18 -25.85
C GLU A 125 4.11 -0.15 -26.09
N ARG A 126 4.97 0.88 -26.07
CA ARG A 126 6.42 0.71 -26.16
C ARG A 126 6.96 -0.11 -24.98
N LEU A 127 6.56 0.23 -23.75
CA LEU A 127 6.92 -0.48 -22.52
C LEU A 127 6.40 -1.93 -22.55
N ARG A 128 5.17 -2.15 -23.03
CA ARG A 128 4.63 -3.51 -23.24
C ARG A 128 5.50 -4.32 -24.20
N ASN A 129 5.96 -3.73 -25.30
CA ASN A 129 6.82 -4.40 -26.26
C ASN A 129 8.19 -4.72 -25.66
N PHE A 130 8.74 -3.82 -24.85
CA PHE A 130 9.94 -4.10 -24.06
C PHE A 130 9.71 -5.31 -23.14
N PHE A 131 8.66 -5.30 -22.31
CA PHE A 131 8.35 -6.42 -21.42
C PHE A 131 8.21 -7.73 -22.19
N ALA A 132 7.47 -7.75 -23.30
CA ALA A 132 7.26 -8.94 -24.11
C ALA A 132 8.57 -9.52 -24.67
N ARG A 133 9.51 -8.67 -25.07
CA ARG A 133 10.85 -9.09 -25.50
C ARG A 133 11.66 -9.66 -24.34
N THR A 134 11.66 -8.97 -23.20
CA THR A 134 12.43 -9.38 -22.02
C THR A 134 11.93 -10.70 -21.43
N VAL A 135 10.61 -10.92 -21.37
CA VAL A 135 10.06 -12.19 -20.85
C VAL A 135 9.92 -13.29 -21.91
N GLY A 136 10.14 -12.98 -23.19
CA GLY A 136 10.05 -13.93 -24.31
C GLY A 136 8.64 -14.51 -24.56
N VAL A 137 7.59 -13.91 -24.00
CA VAL A 137 6.20 -14.35 -24.14
C VAL A 137 5.26 -13.18 -24.40
N ASN A 138 4.02 -13.47 -24.82
CA ASN A 138 3.03 -12.43 -25.04
C ASN A 138 2.68 -11.69 -23.74
N VAL A 139 2.74 -10.37 -23.80
CA VAL A 139 2.23 -9.47 -22.76
C VAL A 139 0.99 -8.76 -23.29
N ALA A 140 -0.13 -8.83 -22.60
CA ALA A 140 -1.33 -8.06 -22.93
C ALA A 140 -1.34 -6.75 -22.13
N ILE A 141 -1.81 -5.65 -22.72
CA ILE A 141 -2.08 -4.41 -21.98
C ILE A 141 -3.46 -4.51 -21.34
N PHE A 142 -3.58 -4.03 -20.10
CA PHE A 142 -4.89 -3.76 -19.53
C PHE A 142 -5.55 -2.58 -20.27
N ASN A 143 -6.54 -2.89 -21.11
CA ASN A 143 -7.18 -1.95 -22.03
C ASN A 143 -7.75 -0.72 -21.32
N ALA A 144 -7.47 0.45 -21.88
CA ALA A 144 -8.14 1.70 -21.54
C ALA A 144 -9.58 1.71 -22.10
N ALA A 145 -10.56 2.08 -21.27
CA ALA A 145 -11.87 2.42 -21.80
C ALA A 145 -11.82 3.79 -22.51
N LYS A 146 -12.82 4.08 -23.33
CA LYS A 146 -13.00 5.42 -23.92
C LYS A 146 -14.28 6.04 -23.36
N THR A 147 -14.18 7.31 -22.99
CA THR A 147 -15.31 8.16 -22.63
C THR A 147 -15.53 9.21 -23.71
N LEU A 148 -16.62 9.99 -23.60
CA LEU A 148 -16.83 11.18 -24.44
C LEU A 148 -15.69 12.20 -24.29
N HIS A 149 -14.97 12.18 -23.17
CA HIS A 149 -13.92 13.14 -22.82
C HIS A 149 -12.50 12.58 -23.04
N GLY A 150 -12.38 11.43 -23.71
CA GLY A 150 -11.11 10.81 -24.09
C GLY A 150 -10.87 9.43 -23.48
N SER A 151 -9.65 8.92 -23.69
CA SER A 151 -9.18 7.65 -23.14
C SER A 151 -9.11 7.70 -21.61
N THR A 152 -9.44 6.59 -20.96
CA THR A 152 -9.30 6.43 -19.52
C THR A 152 -8.02 5.70 -19.15
N MET A 153 -7.57 5.85 -17.91
CA MET A 153 -6.50 5.04 -17.36
C MET A 153 -6.91 4.50 -15.98
N ASP A 154 -7.05 3.18 -15.90
CA ASP A 154 -7.34 2.49 -14.64
C ASP A 154 -6.04 2.10 -13.94
N ILE A 155 -5.87 2.54 -12.69
CA ILE A 155 -4.69 2.30 -11.87
C ILE A 155 -5.18 1.71 -10.55
N ALA A 156 -4.58 0.61 -10.10
CA ALA A 156 -5.07 -0.09 -8.92
C ALA A 156 -3.98 -0.83 -8.15
N THR A 157 -4.14 -0.88 -6.84
CA THR A 157 -3.30 -1.68 -5.92
C THR A 157 -4.19 -2.51 -5.02
N ARG A 158 -3.80 -3.76 -4.76
CA ARG A 158 -4.56 -4.63 -3.85
C ARG A 158 -4.49 -4.07 -2.44
N MET A 159 -5.61 -4.13 -1.72
CA MET A 159 -5.61 -3.83 -0.28
C MET A 159 -4.87 -4.88 0.51
N PHE A 160 -4.98 -6.15 0.09
CA PHE A 160 -4.40 -7.29 0.80
C PHE A 160 -3.74 -8.24 -0.19
N THR A 161 -2.62 -8.81 0.23
CA THR A 161 -1.90 -9.88 -0.48
C THR A 161 -2.08 -11.19 0.28
N SER A 162 -2.08 -12.34 -0.42
CA SER A 162 -2.09 -13.62 0.30
C SER A 162 -0.74 -13.83 0.97
N SER A 163 -0.70 -14.29 2.22
CA SER A 163 0.57 -14.55 2.93
C SER A 163 1.44 -15.60 2.23
N LYS A 164 0.85 -16.45 1.38
CA LYS A 164 1.61 -17.37 0.50
C LYS A 164 2.35 -16.66 -0.62
N ASP A 165 1.75 -15.58 -1.13
CA ASP A 165 2.28 -14.70 -2.16
C ASP A 165 3.03 -13.51 -1.52
N ALA A 166 3.37 -13.55 -0.23
CA ALA A 166 4.23 -12.57 0.46
C ALA A 166 4.76 -13.16 1.78
N PRO A 167 5.54 -14.27 1.73
CA PRO A 167 5.93 -14.99 2.95
C PRO A 167 6.98 -14.26 3.79
N GLU A 168 7.77 -13.37 3.18
CA GLU A 168 8.85 -12.63 3.83
C GLU A 168 8.49 -11.18 4.14
N GLU A 169 7.31 -10.72 3.71
CA GLU A 169 6.93 -9.31 3.92
C GLU A 169 6.38 -9.05 5.30
N GLU A 170 6.81 -7.92 5.86
CA GLU A 170 6.32 -7.45 7.15
C GLU A 170 4.87 -6.97 7.03
N HIS A 171 4.05 -7.41 7.97
CA HIS A 171 2.67 -6.93 8.10
C HIS A 171 2.66 -5.49 8.64
N ILE A 172 2.20 -4.55 7.81
CA ILE A 172 2.03 -3.15 8.22
C ILE A 172 0.61 -2.92 8.74
N SER A 173 0.49 -2.14 9.80
CA SER A 173 -0.81 -1.81 10.38
C SER A 173 -1.56 -0.80 9.51
N LEU A 174 -2.85 -1.04 9.29
CA LEU A 174 -3.73 -0.07 8.65
C LEU A 174 -3.85 1.19 9.51
N SER A 175 -3.64 2.36 8.91
CA SER A 175 -3.79 3.64 9.60
C SER A 175 -5.26 3.96 9.87
N ALA A 176 -5.52 4.77 10.90
CA ALA A 176 -6.88 5.25 11.19
C ALA A 176 -7.48 6.14 10.08
N ASP A 177 -6.64 6.65 9.17
CA ASP A 177 -7.09 7.42 8.01
C ASP A 177 -7.63 6.51 6.88
N ILE A 178 -7.15 5.26 6.81
CA ILE A 178 -7.57 4.22 5.87
C ILE A 178 -8.72 3.39 6.46
N ASP A 179 -8.63 3.07 7.76
CA ASP A 179 -9.60 2.23 8.47
C ASP A 179 -10.08 2.89 9.78
N PRO A 180 -10.85 4.00 9.70
CA PRO A 180 -11.28 4.76 10.88
C PRO A 180 -12.14 3.95 11.85
N ASP A 181 -12.92 3.00 11.34
CA ASP A 181 -13.83 2.16 12.13
C ASP A 181 -13.21 0.80 12.54
N GLY A 182 -11.98 0.51 12.12
CA GLY A 182 -11.30 -0.76 12.40
C GLY A 182 -11.91 -1.96 11.65
N VAL A 183 -12.73 -1.71 10.64
CA VAL A 183 -13.47 -2.70 9.86
C VAL A 183 -12.53 -3.53 9.00
N LEU A 184 -11.59 -2.88 8.30
CA LEU A 184 -10.61 -3.56 7.45
C LEU A 184 -9.64 -4.39 8.28
N ARG A 185 -9.22 -3.87 9.45
CA ARG A 185 -8.40 -4.61 10.39
C ARG A 185 -9.13 -5.85 10.91
N LEU A 186 -10.39 -5.71 11.31
CA LEU A 186 -11.19 -6.85 11.78
C LEU A 186 -11.39 -7.91 10.68
N LEU A 187 -11.57 -7.48 9.43
CA LEU A 187 -11.63 -8.38 8.28
C LEU A 187 -10.32 -9.16 8.11
N LEU A 188 -9.19 -8.47 8.15
CA LEU A 188 -7.87 -9.07 7.99
C LEU A 188 -7.58 -10.07 9.13
N GLU A 189 -7.90 -9.71 10.37
CA GLU A 189 -7.77 -10.60 11.54
C GLU A 189 -8.65 -11.87 11.42
N SER A 190 -9.78 -11.79 10.71
CA SER A 190 -10.67 -12.94 10.52
C SER A 190 -10.17 -13.95 9.47
N GLU A 191 -9.22 -13.56 8.61
CA GLU A 191 -8.70 -14.34 7.50
C GLU A 191 -7.16 -14.32 7.48
N PRO A 192 -6.49 -15.14 8.32
CA PRO A 192 -5.05 -15.08 8.55
C PRO A 192 -4.19 -15.46 7.32
N GLY A 193 -4.81 -15.89 6.22
CA GLY A 193 -4.14 -16.17 4.95
C GLY A 193 -3.86 -14.93 4.09
N PHE A 194 -4.15 -13.74 4.62
CA PHE A 194 -3.89 -12.45 3.98
C PHE A 194 -3.08 -11.53 4.88
N VAL A 195 -2.32 -10.64 4.25
CA VAL A 195 -1.51 -9.59 4.88
C VAL A 195 -1.74 -8.26 4.16
N HIS A 196 -1.60 -7.16 4.90
CA HIS A 196 -1.37 -5.84 4.34
C HIS A 196 0.12 -5.52 4.50
N CYS A 197 0.85 -5.35 3.41
CA CYS A 197 2.29 -5.08 3.41
C CYS A 197 2.61 -3.75 2.70
N MET A 198 3.89 -3.36 2.68
CA MET A 198 4.34 -2.13 1.99
C MET A 198 3.91 -2.13 0.52
N ASP A 199 3.86 -3.31 -0.11
CA ASP A 199 3.41 -3.47 -1.49
C ASP A 199 1.91 -3.15 -1.71
N ASN A 200 1.11 -3.12 -0.64
CA ASN A 200 -0.29 -2.73 -0.66
C ASN A 200 -0.53 -1.25 -0.28
N HIS A 201 0.51 -0.57 0.20
CA HIS A 201 0.41 0.81 0.68
C HIS A 201 0.25 1.79 -0.49
N VAL A 202 -0.56 2.83 -0.27
CA VAL A 202 -0.75 3.94 -1.21
C VAL A 202 -0.62 5.24 -0.44
N ASP A 203 0.27 6.12 -0.89
CA ASP A 203 0.45 7.43 -0.31
C ASP A 203 -0.61 8.41 -0.85
N TYR A 204 -1.40 8.96 0.07
CA TYR A 204 -2.44 9.95 -0.22
C TYR A 204 -1.95 11.34 0.14
N LEU A 205 -1.79 12.20 -0.85
CA LEU A 205 -1.18 13.51 -0.68
C LEU A 205 -2.10 14.62 -1.19
N ARG A 206 -1.88 15.84 -0.71
CA ARG A 206 -2.42 17.06 -1.29
C ARG A 206 -1.34 18.12 -1.41
N VAL A 207 -1.47 19.00 -2.39
CA VAL A 207 -0.65 20.21 -2.46
C VAL A 207 -1.00 21.11 -1.27
N ALA A 208 0.02 21.46 -0.48
CA ALA A 208 -0.10 22.36 0.67
C ALA A 208 0.26 23.80 0.29
N SER A 209 1.31 23.97 -0.50
CA SER A 209 1.83 25.26 -0.98
C SER A 209 2.80 25.02 -2.14
N GLU A 210 3.20 26.09 -2.83
CA GLU A 210 4.33 26.06 -3.75
C GLU A 210 5.58 26.55 -3.01
N SER A 211 6.70 25.83 -3.15
CA SER A 211 7.98 26.26 -2.60
C SER A 211 8.43 27.58 -3.23
N SER A 212 9.42 28.24 -2.63
CA SER A 212 10.11 29.38 -3.24
C SER A 212 10.76 29.07 -4.60
N SER A 213 10.92 27.78 -4.93
CA SER A 213 11.41 27.28 -6.23
C SER A 213 10.29 26.86 -7.20
N GLY A 214 9.02 27.10 -6.88
CA GLY A 214 7.86 26.73 -7.70
C GLY A 214 7.53 25.24 -7.71
N LYS A 215 8.15 24.44 -6.83
CA LYS A 215 7.84 23.01 -6.67
C LYS A 215 6.67 22.83 -5.70
N PRO A 216 5.67 21.99 -6.02
CA PRO A 216 4.59 21.72 -5.09
C PRO A 216 5.13 21.03 -3.82
N ILE A 217 4.74 21.54 -2.66
CA ILE A 217 4.98 20.91 -1.35
C ILE A 217 3.76 20.06 -1.04
N TYR A 218 3.98 18.76 -0.90
CA TYR A 218 2.94 17.79 -0.60
C TYR A 218 2.83 17.54 0.90
N MET A 219 1.60 17.29 1.35
CA MET A 219 1.34 16.82 2.70
C MET A 219 0.36 15.64 2.69
N PRO A 220 0.49 14.69 3.63
CA PRO A 220 -0.44 13.59 3.76
C PRO A 220 -1.90 14.06 3.92
N CYS A 221 -2.81 13.29 3.34
CA CYS A 221 -4.24 13.50 3.48
C CYS A 221 -5.01 12.18 3.50
N ARG A 222 -6.28 12.24 3.92
CA ARG A 222 -7.15 11.07 3.96
C ARG A 222 -7.63 10.72 2.55
N PRO A 223 -7.73 9.42 2.19
CA PRO A 223 -8.31 9.01 0.92
C PRO A 223 -9.78 9.42 0.74
N ALA A 224 -10.51 9.66 1.84
CA ALA A 224 -11.86 10.24 1.82
C ALA A 224 -11.92 11.68 1.27
N ARG A 225 -10.80 12.40 1.16
CA ARG A 225 -10.74 13.76 0.62
C ARG A 225 -10.98 13.81 -0.89
N PHE A 226 -10.54 12.79 -1.62
CA PHE A 226 -10.64 12.74 -3.08
C PHE A 226 -12.09 12.53 -3.53
N ARG A 227 -12.50 13.28 -4.55
CA ARG A 227 -13.84 13.25 -5.17
C ARG A 227 -13.74 13.10 -6.67
N GLU A 228 -14.75 12.49 -7.26
CA GLU A 228 -14.88 12.43 -8.72
C GLU A 228 -14.99 13.87 -9.27
N GLY A 229 -14.17 14.18 -10.27
CA GLY A 229 -13.97 15.53 -10.80
C GLY A 229 -12.71 16.24 -10.29
N ASP A 230 -12.07 15.79 -9.21
CA ASP A 230 -10.79 16.34 -8.78
C ASP A 230 -9.70 16.12 -9.84
N ILE A 231 -8.74 17.04 -9.92
CA ILE A 231 -7.52 16.85 -10.70
C ILE A 231 -6.47 16.26 -9.77
N VAL A 232 -5.95 15.11 -10.17
CA VAL A 232 -5.01 14.34 -9.38
C VAL A 232 -3.80 13.95 -10.23
N THR A 233 -2.68 13.76 -9.56
CA THR A 233 -1.54 13.05 -10.14
C THR A 233 -1.35 11.72 -9.44
N CYS A 234 -1.28 10.66 -10.24
CA CYS A 234 -1.00 9.31 -9.78
C CYS A 234 0.44 8.95 -10.08
N THR A 235 1.12 8.40 -9.09
CA THR A 235 2.38 7.69 -9.28
C THR A 235 2.06 6.20 -9.25
N PHE A 236 2.56 5.45 -10.24
CA PHE A 236 2.31 4.03 -10.38
C PHE A 236 3.51 3.29 -10.93
N ALA A 237 3.60 2.01 -10.62
CA ALA A 237 4.58 1.10 -11.20
C ALA A 237 3.93 0.19 -12.25
N LEU A 238 4.74 -0.35 -13.16
CA LEU A 238 4.30 -1.35 -14.12
C LEU A 238 4.68 -2.75 -13.65
N ALA A 239 3.68 -3.61 -13.57
CA ALA A 239 3.85 -5.01 -13.17
C ALA A 239 3.23 -5.97 -14.18
N LEU A 240 3.85 -7.13 -14.34
CA LEU A 240 3.35 -8.25 -15.13
C LEU A 240 2.70 -9.28 -14.22
N VAL A 241 1.42 -9.57 -14.47
CA VAL A 241 0.68 -10.62 -13.78
C VAL A 241 0.50 -11.81 -14.71
N PRO A 242 0.82 -13.04 -14.28
CA PRO A 242 0.58 -14.24 -15.09
C PRO A 242 -0.90 -14.39 -15.44
N ARG A 243 -1.22 -14.65 -16.71
CA ARG A 243 -2.58 -14.99 -17.13
C ARG A 243 -2.85 -16.47 -16.84
N LYS A 244 -3.89 -16.76 -16.07
CA LYS A 244 -4.38 -18.14 -15.89
C LYS A 244 -5.23 -18.54 -17.11
N GLY A 245 -4.86 -19.58 -17.86
CA GLY A 245 -5.63 -20.07 -19.01
C GLY A 245 -4.80 -20.83 -20.07
N ARG A 246 -5.38 -21.09 -21.25
CA ARG A 246 -4.80 -21.86 -22.39
C ARG A 246 -3.65 -21.17 -23.14
N GLY A 247 -2.95 -20.22 -22.52
CA GLY A 247 -1.82 -19.54 -23.14
C GLY A 247 -0.85 -19.01 -22.09
N ASN A 248 0.44 -19.31 -22.26
CA ASN A 248 1.50 -18.69 -21.48
C ASN A 248 1.60 -17.21 -21.88
N GLY A 249 1.44 -16.33 -20.90
CA GLY A 249 1.56 -14.90 -21.12
C GLY A 249 1.26 -14.11 -19.86
N TYR A 250 1.54 -12.82 -19.93
CA TYR A 250 1.33 -11.89 -18.84
C TYR A 250 0.31 -10.82 -19.23
N THR A 251 -0.31 -10.20 -18.23
CA THR A 251 -1.01 -8.93 -18.38
C THR A 251 -0.19 -7.86 -17.68
N MET A 252 0.15 -6.79 -18.40
CA MET A 252 0.75 -5.59 -17.83
C MET A 252 -0.32 -4.76 -17.13
N ILE A 253 -0.14 -4.54 -15.84
CA ILE A 253 -1.01 -3.75 -14.97
C ILE A 253 -0.26 -2.54 -14.43
N LYS A 254 -1.02 -1.55 -13.95
CA LYS A 254 -0.51 -0.34 -13.31
C LYS A 254 -0.82 -0.42 -11.81
N VAL A 255 0.23 -0.52 -10.99
CA VAL A 255 0.16 -0.63 -9.53
C VAL A 255 0.22 0.78 -8.95
N LEU A 256 -0.87 1.23 -8.33
CA LEU A 256 -0.95 2.55 -7.69
C LEU A 256 0.01 2.63 -6.49
N ARG A 257 0.91 3.61 -6.48
CA ARG A 257 1.83 3.87 -5.34
C ARG A 257 1.48 5.16 -4.61
N GLN A 258 1.09 6.19 -5.35
CA GLN A 258 0.74 7.49 -4.78
C GLN A 258 -0.44 8.13 -5.51
N LEU A 259 -1.27 8.86 -4.78
CA LEU A 259 -2.33 9.70 -5.31
C LEU A 259 -2.23 11.10 -4.67
N ALA A 260 -1.92 12.10 -5.49
CA ALA A 260 -1.77 13.48 -5.06
C ALA A 260 -2.93 14.35 -5.61
N LEU A 261 -3.61 15.07 -4.72
CA LEU A 261 -4.62 16.06 -5.07
C LEU A 261 -3.94 17.36 -5.51
N GLU A 262 -4.15 17.73 -6.77
CA GLU A 262 -3.56 18.92 -7.40
C GLU A 262 -4.55 20.08 -7.43
N HIS A 263 -5.82 19.80 -7.75
CA HIS A 263 -6.86 20.81 -7.79
C HIS A 263 -8.23 20.20 -7.49
N GLU A 264 -9.03 20.86 -6.67
CA GLU A 264 -10.38 20.43 -6.34
C GLU A 264 -11.37 20.84 -7.45
N MET A 265 -12.21 19.90 -7.89
CA MET A 265 -13.31 20.04 -8.88
C MET A 265 -13.46 21.43 -9.55
N PRO A 266 -12.81 21.68 -10.70
CA PRO A 266 -12.97 22.94 -11.44
C PRO A 266 -14.42 23.20 -11.85
N THR A 267 -14.97 24.35 -11.45
CA THR A 267 -16.33 24.79 -11.81
C THR A 267 -16.30 26.09 -12.62
N GLN A 268 -17.36 26.32 -13.39
CA GLN A 268 -17.55 27.58 -14.14
C GLN A 268 -17.63 28.77 -13.17
N ASP A 269 -16.89 29.84 -13.47
CA ASP A 269 -16.83 31.03 -12.62
C ASP A 269 -18.20 31.76 -12.59
N GLY A 270 -18.63 32.23 -11.42
CA GLY A 270 -19.88 32.99 -11.25
C GLY A 270 -21.11 32.16 -10.88
N VAL A 271 -21.02 30.84 -10.89
CA VAL A 271 -21.95 29.97 -10.16
C VAL A 271 -21.27 29.67 -8.84
N ALA A 272 -21.73 30.32 -7.76
CA ALA A 272 -21.28 29.97 -6.42
C ALA A 272 -21.29 28.44 -6.31
N SER A 273 -20.15 27.87 -5.91
CA SER A 273 -20.14 26.49 -5.46
C SER A 273 -21.00 26.49 -4.20
N ASP A 274 -22.31 26.32 -4.38
CA ASP A 274 -23.13 25.73 -3.36
C ASP A 274 -22.34 24.50 -2.94
N HIS A 275 -21.74 24.61 -1.77
CA HIS A 275 -21.14 23.50 -1.10
C HIS A 275 -22.13 22.37 -1.28
N PHE A 276 -21.66 21.24 -1.80
CA PHE A 276 -22.41 20.00 -1.77
C PHE A 276 -22.57 19.63 -0.29
N ASN A 277 -23.44 20.36 0.41
CA ASN A 277 -24.15 19.89 1.57
C ASN A 277 -24.95 18.73 1.02
N GLY A 278 -24.56 17.52 1.43
CA GLY A 278 -25.41 16.36 1.23
C GLY A 278 -26.81 16.75 1.63
N SER A 279 -27.76 16.55 0.70
CA SER A 279 -29.22 16.64 0.85
C SER A 279 -29.78 17.63 1.89
N PRO A 280 -30.71 18.56 1.54
CA PRO A 280 -31.39 19.36 2.55
C PRO A 280 -31.96 18.44 3.64
N PRO A 281 -31.89 18.81 4.93
CA PRO A 281 -32.47 18.01 5.99
C PRO A 281 -33.95 17.87 5.68
N ARG A 282 -34.35 16.68 5.21
CA ARG A 282 -35.77 16.38 5.08
C ARG A 282 -36.36 16.62 6.47
N PRO A 283 -37.46 17.40 6.61
CA PRO A 283 -38.15 17.48 7.87
C PRO A 283 -38.45 16.04 8.29
N SER A 284 -37.88 15.63 9.42
CA SER A 284 -38.05 14.28 9.91
C SER A 284 -39.52 14.12 10.26
N LEU A 285 -40.27 13.47 9.37
CA LEU A 285 -41.54 12.87 9.73
C LEU A 285 -41.21 11.86 10.83
N LYS A 286 -41.43 12.26 12.09
CA LYS A 286 -41.39 11.43 13.27
C LYS A 286 -42.45 10.34 13.10
N ARG A 287 -42.10 9.25 12.41
CA ARG A 287 -42.85 8.01 12.50
C ARG A 287 -42.55 7.44 13.89
N PRO A 288 -43.54 7.25 14.77
CA PRO A 288 -43.31 6.60 16.05
C PRO A 288 -43.02 5.12 15.78
N ARG A 289 -41.74 4.74 15.69
CA ARG A 289 -41.37 3.34 15.86
C ARG A 289 -41.44 3.05 17.36
N LYS A 290 -42.40 2.19 17.75
CA LYS A 290 -42.44 1.54 19.06
C LYS A 290 -41.07 0.91 19.34
N ILE A 291 -40.30 1.53 20.23
CA ILE A 291 -39.02 0.99 20.69
C ILE A 291 -39.33 -0.12 21.68
N LYS A 292 -38.98 -1.36 21.30
CA LYS A 292 -38.87 -2.50 22.23
C LYS A 292 -37.43 -3.03 22.35
N ALA A 293 -36.41 -2.25 21.97
CA ALA A 293 -35.02 -2.72 21.88
C ALA A 293 -33.97 -1.96 22.74
N LEU A 294 -34.36 -1.04 23.61
CA LEU A 294 -33.38 -0.24 24.40
C LEU A 294 -32.88 -0.90 25.71
N LYS A 295 -33.19 -2.18 25.97
CA LYS A 295 -32.69 -2.88 27.16
C LYS A 295 -31.44 -3.73 26.91
N ASP A 296 -31.13 -4.06 25.66
CA ASP A 296 -30.00 -4.96 25.33
C ASP A 296 -28.67 -4.21 25.14
N ASP A 297 -28.70 -2.93 24.72
CA ASP A 297 -27.49 -2.12 24.50
C ASP A 297 -26.72 -1.78 25.79
N LYS A 298 -27.39 -1.59 26.93
CA LYS A 298 -26.67 -1.33 28.19
C LYS A 298 -25.95 -2.56 28.72
N LYS A 299 -26.41 -3.77 28.38
CA LYS A 299 -25.74 -5.02 28.77
C LYS A 299 -24.57 -5.35 27.84
N SER A 300 -24.67 -5.03 26.56
CA SER A 300 -23.56 -5.23 25.59
C SER A 300 -22.40 -4.28 25.88
N ILE A 301 -22.68 -3.00 26.16
CA ILE A 301 -21.65 -2.01 26.53
C ILE A 301 -20.91 -2.44 27.82
N ARG A 302 -21.65 -2.86 28.87
CA ARG A 302 -21.05 -3.36 30.12
C ARG A 302 -20.31 -4.70 29.99
N ARG A 303 -20.50 -5.45 28.90
CA ARG A 303 -19.70 -6.64 28.59
C ARG A 303 -18.40 -6.24 27.90
N ALA A 304 -18.49 -5.36 26.91
CA ALA A 304 -17.32 -4.83 26.20
C ALA A 304 -16.32 -4.12 27.14
N GLU A 305 -16.81 -3.33 28.10
CA GLU A 305 -15.95 -2.69 29.12
C GLU A 305 -15.23 -3.74 30.00
N ARG A 306 -15.94 -4.78 30.45
CA ARG A 306 -15.34 -5.86 31.27
C ARG A 306 -14.31 -6.67 30.50
N ASP A 307 -14.53 -6.90 29.21
CA ASP A 307 -13.59 -7.63 28.37
C ASP A 307 -12.33 -6.80 28.09
N ARG A 308 -12.47 -5.48 27.94
CA ARG A 308 -11.33 -4.54 27.86
C ARG A 308 -10.51 -4.54 29.15
N ASP A 309 -11.15 -4.46 30.31
CA ASP A 309 -10.44 -4.48 31.60
C ASP A 309 -9.70 -5.80 31.82
N ARG A 310 -10.30 -6.93 31.44
CA ARG A 310 -9.65 -8.24 31.46
C ARG A 310 -8.43 -8.29 30.54
N ALA A 311 -8.52 -7.74 29.33
CA ALA A 311 -7.40 -7.68 28.39
C ALA A 311 -6.22 -6.87 28.97
N ILE A 312 -6.48 -5.71 29.56
CA ILE A 312 -5.47 -4.86 30.21
C ILE A 312 -4.80 -5.61 31.37
N THR A 313 -5.60 -6.34 32.16
CA THR A 313 -5.08 -7.10 33.31
C THR A 313 -4.19 -8.27 32.85
N ASN A 314 -4.60 -8.97 31.79
CA ASN A 314 -3.82 -10.07 31.20
C ASN A 314 -2.51 -9.57 30.58
N GLU A 315 -2.54 -8.42 29.89
CA GLU A 315 -1.33 -7.81 29.33
C GLU A 315 -0.34 -7.41 30.41
N ARG A 316 -0.82 -6.84 31.52
CA ARG A 316 0.04 -6.50 32.67
C ARG A 316 0.69 -7.74 33.27
N ARG A 317 -0.07 -8.84 33.41
CA ARG A 317 0.45 -10.11 33.92
C ARG A 317 1.50 -10.71 32.98
N ALA A 318 1.28 -10.64 31.67
CA ALA A 318 2.25 -11.08 30.68
C ALA A 318 3.56 -10.27 30.73
N ARG A 319 3.46 -8.94 30.88
CA ARG A 319 4.65 -8.07 31.02
C ARG A 319 5.45 -8.38 32.29
N GLU A 320 4.77 -8.65 33.40
CA GLU A 320 5.44 -9.06 34.65
C GLU A 320 6.15 -10.41 34.51
N GLU A 321 5.54 -11.36 33.81
CA GLU A 321 6.15 -12.67 33.55
C GLU A 321 7.39 -12.56 32.65
N VAL A 322 7.33 -11.76 31.58
CA VAL A 322 8.48 -11.47 30.72
C VAL A 322 9.63 -10.83 31.54
N LYS A 323 9.31 -9.91 32.44
CA LYS A 323 10.30 -9.28 33.32
C LYS A 323 10.94 -10.29 34.28
N ARG A 324 10.17 -11.25 34.81
CA ARG A 324 10.71 -12.35 35.63
C ARG A 324 11.64 -13.25 34.82
N LEU A 325 11.24 -13.65 33.63
CA LEU A 325 12.06 -14.50 32.74
C LEU A 325 13.38 -13.81 32.35
N LEU A 326 13.34 -12.51 32.05
CA LEU A 326 14.56 -11.72 31.77
C LEU A 326 15.53 -11.69 32.96
N THR A 327 14.99 -11.61 34.18
CA THR A 327 15.81 -11.60 35.40
C THR A 327 16.43 -12.99 35.64
N ALA A 328 15.64 -14.06 35.51
CA ALA A 328 16.12 -15.43 35.62
C ALA A 328 17.19 -15.78 34.56
N ASN A 329 17.05 -15.27 33.34
CA ASN A 329 18.04 -15.50 32.27
C ASN A 329 19.37 -14.79 32.57
N LYS A 330 19.34 -13.59 33.16
CA LYS A 330 20.55 -12.92 33.65
C LYS A 330 21.26 -13.74 34.73
N ASP A 331 20.52 -14.31 35.68
CA ASP A 331 21.08 -15.15 36.75
C ASP A 331 21.65 -16.48 36.23
N LEU A 332 21.03 -17.07 35.20
CA LEU A 332 21.59 -18.24 34.52
C LEU A 332 22.88 -17.91 33.77
N SER A 333 22.93 -16.74 33.13
CA SER A 333 24.13 -16.27 32.43
C SER A 333 25.31 -16.08 33.39
N THR A 334 25.09 -15.49 34.57
CA THR A 334 26.13 -15.32 35.59
C THR A 334 26.61 -16.66 36.14
N LYS A 335 25.69 -17.59 36.47
CA LYS A 335 26.07 -18.96 36.89
C LYS A 335 26.87 -19.71 35.83
N ASN A 336 26.51 -19.58 34.56
CA ASN A 336 27.28 -20.20 33.47
C ASN A 336 28.70 -19.65 33.39
N ARG A 337 28.86 -18.34 33.58
CA ARG A 337 30.19 -17.71 33.62
C ARG A 337 31.03 -18.22 34.80
N GLU A 338 30.43 -18.40 35.98
CA GLU A 338 31.12 -18.99 37.13
C GLU A 338 31.54 -20.44 36.88
N LEU A 339 30.68 -21.25 36.25
CA LEU A 339 30.98 -22.63 35.88
C LEU A 339 32.14 -22.71 34.88
N GLN A 340 32.19 -21.80 33.90
CA GLN A 340 33.31 -21.71 32.96
C GLN A 340 34.63 -21.44 33.68
N VAL A 341 34.64 -20.52 34.67
CA VAL A 341 35.84 -20.23 35.48
C VAL A 341 36.26 -21.44 36.31
N LYS A 342 35.31 -22.16 36.93
CA LYS A 342 35.62 -23.39 37.69
C LYS A 342 36.18 -24.49 36.79
N ASN A 343 35.61 -24.68 35.60
CA ASN A 343 36.09 -25.64 34.62
C ASN A 343 37.50 -25.30 34.13
N ALA A 344 37.83 -24.02 33.94
CA ALA A 344 39.19 -23.61 33.59
C ALA A 344 40.20 -24.00 34.69
N LYS A 345 39.88 -23.70 35.96
CA LYS A 345 40.74 -24.09 37.10
C LYS A 345 40.92 -25.60 37.23
N LEU A 346 39.86 -26.37 37.01
CA LEU A 346 39.94 -27.84 37.04
C LEU A 346 40.85 -28.38 35.93
N LYS A 347 40.81 -27.80 34.73
CA LYS A 347 41.72 -28.17 33.63
C LYS A 347 43.18 -27.89 33.99
N ASP A 348 43.47 -26.76 34.64
CA ASP A 348 44.83 -26.43 35.06
C ASP A 348 45.36 -27.42 36.12
N VAL A 349 44.51 -27.80 37.08
CA VAL A 349 44.86 -28.83 38.08
C VAL A 349 45.12 -30.18 37.43
N LEU A 350 44.25 -30.60 36.50
CA LEU A 350 44.42 -31.86 35.76
C LEU A 350 45.74 -31.90 35.00
N LYS A 351 46.10 -30.79 34.34
CA LYS A 351 47.38 -30.66 33.64
C LYS A 351 48.58 -30.80 34.59
N GLY A 352 48.50 -30.21 35.79
CA GLY A 352 49.55 -30.35 36.82
C GLY A 352 49.68 -31.79 37.34
N ILE A 353 48.56 -32.52 37.47
CA ILE A 353 48.57 -33.94 37.84
C ILE A 353 49.20 -34.79 36.72
N GLU A 354 48.89 -34.51 35.45
CA GLU A 354 49.46 -35.21 34.31
C GLU A 354 50.99 -34.98 34.19
N GLU A 355 51.46 -33.75 34.43
CA GLU A 355 52.89 -33.44 34.45
C GLU A 355 53.62 -34.14 35.60
N THR A 356 53.07 -34.14 36.82
CA THR A 356 53.67 -34.86 37.96
C THR A 356 53.67 -36.38 37.74
N ALA A 357 52.62 -36.94 37.15
CA ALA A 357 52.57 -38.36 36.78
C ALA A 357 53.64 -38.72 35.73
N ARG A 358 53.86 -37.85 34.72
CA ARG A 358 54.95 -38.04 33.74
C ARG A 358 56.32 -38.04 34.38
N VAL A 359 56.60 -37.07 35.27
CA VAL A 359 57.89 -36.99 35.98
C VAL A 359 58.11 -38.22 36.87
N ALA A 360 57.07 -38.67 37.58
CA ALA A 360 57.15 -39.87 38.42
C ALA A 360 57.36 -41.16 37.61
N HIS A 361 56.79 -41.26 36.40
CA HIS A 361 57.04 -42.39 35.50
C HIS A 361 58.48 -42.39 34.98
N ALA A 362 58.99 -41.24 34.53
CA ALA A 362 60.37 -41.10 34.06
C ALA A 362 61.40 -41.43 35.15
N ALA A 363 61.13 -41.05 36.41
CA ALA A 363 61.98 -41.39 37.54
C ALA A 363 61.95 -42.87 37.96
N LYS A 364 60.98 -43.65 37.46
CA LYS A 364 60.89 -45.10 37.68
C LYS A 364 61.61 -45.93 36.61
N GLU A 365 61.89 -45.32 35.47
CA GLU A 365 62.58 -45.95 34.32
C GLU A 365 64.08 -45.63 34.27
N ALA A 366 64.54 -44.65 35.05
CA ALA A 366 65.95 -44.35 35.32
C ALA A 366 66.42 -45.06 36.60
#